data_AF-A0A645HUV0-F1
#
_entry.id   AF-A0A645HUV0-F1
#
_cell.length_a   1.000
_cell.length_b   1.000
_cell.length_c   1.000
_cell.angle_alpha   90.00
_cell.angle_beta   90.00
_cell.angle_gamma   90.00
#
_symmetry.space_group_name_H-M   'P 1'
#
loop_
_entity.id
_entity.type
_entity.pdbx_description
1 polymer ?
#
loop_
_entity_poly.entity_id
_entity_poly.type
_entity_poly.pdbx_seq_one_letter_code
_entity_poly.pdbx_strand_id
1 'polypeptide(L)'
;MLESVLPSALSGLGQALYNGEQDYGINSLFVLAIINYESGYGTSSLAQNQNNLGGLKAQGSYKTFSSKAECVDYMYNLLSSNYIGNGLVTISAIGEVYCGGTWAAEVTGYMQELIAECG
;
A
#
# COMPACT_ATOMS: atom_id res chain seq x y z
N MET A 1 8.78 6.83 -13.85
CA MET A 1 8.14 5.51 -14.03
C MET A 1 8.07 4.89 -12.64
N LEU A 2 6.95 4.32 -12.19
CA LEU A 2 6.78 3.87 -10.79
C LEU A 2 7.96 3.03 -10.25
N GLU A 3 8.58 2.21 -11.08
CA GLU A 3 9.76 1.40 -10.70
C GLU A 3 10.94 2.23 -10.17
N SER A 4 11.15 3.46 -10.66
CA SER A 4 12.30 4.30 -10.28
C SER A 4 12.21 4.89 -8.88
N VAL A 5 11.02 4.86 -8.26
CA VAL A 5 10.77 5.37 -6.89
C VAL A 5 10.51 4.24 -5.89
N LEU A 6 10.73 2.98 -6.30
CA LEU A 6 10.57 1.84 -5.41
C LEU A 6 11.81 1.67 -4.53
N PRO A 7 11.61 1.48 -3.21
CA PRO A 7 12.66 0.97 -2.34
C PRO A 7 13.23 -0.35 -2.87
N SER A 8 14.51 -0.62 -2.62
CA SER A 8 15.16 -1.83 -3.11
C SER A 8 14.45 -3.13 -2.74
N ALA A 9 13.83 -3.20 -1.55
CA ALA A 9 13.07 -4.37 -1.09
C ALA A 9 11.72 -4.56 -1.80
N LEU A 10 11.28 -3.56 -2.58
CA LEU A 10 10.05 -3.54 -3.36
C LEU A 10 10.33 -3.53 -4.88
N SER A 11 11.59 -3.62 -5.31
CA SER A 11 11.92 -3.67 -6.74
C SER A 11 11.24 -4.85 -7.43
N GLY A 12 10.79 -4.62 -8.67
CA GLY A 12 10.01 -5.55 -9.47
C GLY A 12 8.50 -5.46 -9.24
N LEU A 13 8.02 -4.63 -8.32
CA LEU A 13 6.60 -4.44 -8.07
C LEU A 13 5.95 -3.35 -8.94
N GLY A 14 6.72 -2.62 -9.77
CA GLY A 14 6.19 -1.54 -10.60
C GLY A 14 5.05 -1.99 -11.52
N GLN A 15 5.15 -3.18 -12.11
CA GLN A 15 4.09 -3.73 -12.95
C GLN A 15 2.82 -4.09 -12.16
N ALA A 16 2.97 -4.64 -10.95
CA ALA A 16 1.84 -4.98 -10.09
C ALA A 16 1.10 -3.71 -9.64
N LEU A 17 1.84 -2.67 -9.27
CA LEU A 17 1.28 -1.36 -8.94
C LEU A 17 0.54 -0.74 -10.13
N TYR A 18 1.16 -0.74 -11.31
CA TYR A 18 0.55 -0.25 -12.54
C TYR A 18 -0.76 -0.97 -12.86
N ASN A 19 -0.76 -2.31 -12.84
CA ASN A 19 -1.97 -3.09 -13.11
C ASN A 19 -3.08 -2.76 -12.10
N GLY A 20 -2.75 -2.73 -10.81
CA GLY A 20 -3.73 -2.39 -9.77
C GLY A 20 -4.33 -0.99 -9.94
N GLU A 21 -3.52 0.00 -10.35
CA GLU A 21 -4.06 1.34 -10.65
C GLU A 21 -5.04 1.33 -11.83
N GLN A 22 -4.74 0.58 -12.90
CA GLN A 22 -5.65 0.47 -14.04
C GLN A 22 -6.94 -0.28 -13.68
N ASP A 23 -6.83 -1.37 -12.93
CA ASP A 23 -7.95 -2.27 -12.63
C ASP A 23 -8.91 -1.65 -11.59
N TYR A 24 -8.38 -0.92 -10.61
CA TYR A 24 -9.15 -0.40 -9.48
C TYR A 24 -9.33 1.12 -9.49
N GLY A 25 -8.64 1.85 -10.37
CA GLY A 25 -8.72 3.32 -10.45
C GLY A 25 -8.12 4.02 -9.23
N ILE A 26 -7.23 3.35 -8.48
CA ILE A 26 -6.58 3.88 -7.27
C ILE A 26 -5.17 4.29 -7.61
N ASN A 27 -4.76 5.49 -7.22
CA ASN A 27 -3.41 5.97 -7.49
C ASN A 27 -2.33 5.09 -6.83
N SER A 28 -1.36 4.63 -7.61
CA SER A 28 -0.28 3.73 -7.17
C SER A 28 0.66 4.36 -6.15
N LEU A 29 0.89 5.68 -6.21
CA LEU A 29 1.74 6.35 -5.22
C LEU A 29 1.08 6.36 -3.84
N PHE A 30 -0.26 6.45 -3.80
CA PHE A 30 -1.00 6.30 -2.55
C PHE A 30 -0.86 4.88 -1.99
N VAL A 31 -1.05 3.84 -2.81
CA VAL A 31 -0.89 2.45 -2.36
C VAL A 31 0.55 2.16 -1.92
N LEU A 32 1.54 2.68 -2.67
CA LEU A 32 2.95 2.56 -2.32
C LEU A 32 3.28 3.27 -1.00
N ALA A 33 2.71 4.45 -0.73
CA ALA A 33 2.90 5.14 0.53
C ALA A 33 2.38 4.33 1.73
N ILE A 34 1.20 3.70 1.60
CA ILE A 34 0.68 2.79 2.61
C ILE A 34 1.61 1.59 2.80
N ILE A 35 2.05 0.96 1.71
CA ILE A 35 2.99 -0.16 1.77
C ILE A 35 4.28 0.24 2.49
N ASN A 36 4.86 1.39 2.16
CA ASN A 36 6.09 1.86 2.78
C ASN A 36 5.92 2.06 4.29
N TYR A 37 4.80 2.65 4.70
CA TYR A 37 4.45 2.84 6.11
C TYR A 37 4.27 1.48 6.84
N GLU A 38 3.41 0.61 6.33
CA GLU A 38 3.03 -0.64 6.99
C GLU A 38 4.15 -1.69 7.03
N SER A 39 5.05 -1.66 6.04
CA SER A 39 6.11 -2.66 5.90
C SER A 39 7.51 -2.14 6.22
N GLY A 40 7.67 -0.87 6.59
CA GLY A 40 8.98 -0.23 6.71
C GLY A 40 9.75 -0.35 5.41
N TYR A 41 9.20 0.16 4.32
CA TYR A 41 9.78 0.09 2.97
C TYR A 41 10.05 -1.34 2.47
N GLY A 42 9.21 -2.29 2.85
CA GLY A 42 9.31 -3.70 2.45
C GLY A 42 10.31 -4.54 3.26
N THR A 43 10.85 -4.01 4.36
CA THR A 43 11.90 -4.65 5.15
C THR A 43 11.42 -5.32 6.44
N SER A 44 10.16 -5.16 6.82
CA SER A 44 9.60 -5.81 8.01
C SER A 44 9.67 -7.35 7.93
N SER A 45 9.71 -8.01 9.09
CA SER A 45 9.71 -9.47 9.15
C SER A 45 8.51 -10.10 8.46
N LEU A 46 7.34 -9.43 8.44
CA LEU A 46 6.16 -9.91 7.72
C LEU A 46 6.32 -9.74 6.20
N ALA A 47 6.87 -8.62 5.75
CA ALA A 47 7.13 -8.38 4.33
C ALA A 47 8.16 -9.36 3.76
N GLN A 48 9.18 -9.71 4.54
CA GLN A 48 10.24 -10.64 4.12
C GLN A 48 9.82 -12.11 4.19
N ASN A 49 9.19 -12.53 5.29
CA ASN A 49 8.91 -13.94 5.53
C ASN A 49 7.53 -14.39 5.04
N GLN A 50 6.59 -13.47 4.89
CA GLN A 50 5.19 -13.78 4.55
C GLN A 50 4.69 -13.04 3.32
N ASN A 51 5.56 -12.28 2.65
CA ASN A 51 5.20 -11.38 1.55
C ASN A 51 4.08 -10.39 1.93
N ASN A 52 3.88 -10.13 3.21
CA ASN A 52 2.77 -9.32 3.71
C ASN A 52 3.23 -7.87 3.90
N LEU A 53 2.90 -7.04 2.91
CA LEU A 53 3.31 -5.64 2.83
C LEU A 53 2.38 -4.68 3.59
N GLY A 54 1.22 -5.15 4.05
CA GLY A 54 0.19 -4.31 4.69
C GLY A 54 -0.12 -4.68 6.14
N GLY A 55 0.70 -5.52 6.79
CA GLY A 55 0.43 -5.99 8.16
C GLY A 55 -0.89 -6.77 8.30
N LEU A 56 -1.40 -7.33 7.21
CA LEU A 56 -2.76 -7.82 7.09
C LEU A 56 -3.00 -9.08 7.93
N LYS A 57 -4.14 -9.16 8.62
CA LYS A 57 -4.54 -10.32 9.41
C LYS A 57 -5.68 -11.09 8.76
N ALA A 58 -5.67 -12.41 8.93
CA ALA A 58 -6.75 -13.32 8.58
C ALA A 58 -6.98 -14.29 9.76
N GLN A 59 -8.23 -14.34 10.25
CA GLN A 59 -8.67 -15.30 11.29
C GLN A 59 -7.73 -15.38 12.52
N GLY A 60 -7.33 -14.22 13.05
CA GLY A 60 -6.50 -14.14 14.27
C GLY A 60 -4.99 -14.33 14.06
N SER A 61 -4.53 -14.54 12.82
CA SER A 61 -3.11 -14.64 12.48
C SER A 61 -2.73 -13.68 11.34
N TYR A 62 -1.44 -13.43 11.12
CA TYR A 62 -1.00 -12.66 9.96
C TYR A 62 -1.20 -13.46 8.67
N LYS A 63 -1.70 -12.79 7.64
CA LYS A 63 -1.87 -13.40 6.32
C LYS A 63 -0.51 -13.61 5.68
N THR A 64 -0.34 -14.75 5.01
CA THR A 64 0.82 -15.03 4.14
C THR A 64 0.36 -15.01 2.70
N PHE A 65 1.16 -14.39 1.84
CA PHE A 65 0.95 -14.32 0.40
C PHE A 65 2.01 -15.16 -0.33
N SER A 66 1.65 -15.68 -1.49
CA SER A 66 2.55 -16.39 -2.40
C SER A 66 3.64 -15.47 -2.96
N SER A 67 3.34 -14.17 -3.10
CA SER A 67 4.30 -13.15 -3.54
C SER A 67 3.94 -11.77 -3.03
N LYS A 68 4.93 -10.86 -3.03
CA LYS A 68 4.69 -9.44 -2.74
C LYS A 68 3.72 -8.80 -3.74
N ALA A 69 3.75 -9.23 -5.00
CA ALA A 69 2.83 -8.76 -6.04
C ALA A 69 1.37 -9.16 -5.75
N GLU A 70 1.15 -10.39 -5.25
CA GLU A 70 -0.19 -10.81 -4.79
C GLU A 70 -0.67 -9.95 -3.61
N CYS A 71 0.23 -9.61 -2.68
CA CYS A 71 -0.12 -8.69 -1.60
C CYS A 71 -0.49 -7.29 -2.13
N VAL A 72 0.21 -6.78 -3.15
CA VAL A 72 -0.13 -5.50 -3.79
C VAL A 72 -1.53 -5.53 -4.38
N ASP A 73 -1.86 -6.54 -5.19
CA ASP A 73 -3.21 -6.69 -5.76
C ASP A 73 -4.29 -6.80 -4.66
N TYR A 74 -4.02 -7.55 -3.60
CA TYR A 74 -4.91 -7.64 -2.46
C TYR A 74 -5.12 -6.28 -1.77
N MET A 75 -4.07 -5.46 -1.64
CA MET A 75 -4.19 -4.11 -1.07
C MET A 75 -5.11 -3.23 -1.91
N TYR A 76 -4.99 -3.27 -3.25
CA TYR A 76 -5.93 -2.57 -4.14
C TYR A 76 -7.37 -3.05 -3.96
N ASN A 77 -7.59 -4.37 -3.91
CA ASN A 77 -8.91 -4.94 -3.70
C ASN A 77 -9.53 -4.52 -2.36
N LEU A 78 -8.72 -4.56 -1.30
CA LEU A 78 -9.11 -4.14 0.05
C LEU A 78 -9.49 -2.65 0.07
N LEU A 79 -8.68 -1.81 -0.56
CA LEU A 79 -8.90 -0.36 -0.61
C LEU A 79 -10.16 -0.01 -1.42
N SER A 80 -10.34 -0.65 -2.57
CA SER A 80 -11.51 -0.46 -3.43
C SER A 80 -12.80 -0.87 -2.71
N SER A 81 -12.81 -2.05 -2.09
CA SER A 81 -14.00 -2.63 -1.47
C SER A 81 -14.44 -1.91 -0.19
N ASN A 82 -13.49 -1.47 0.63
CA ASN A 82 -13.80 -0.94 1.96
C ASN A 82 -13.87 0.59 2.02
N TYR A 83 -13.26 1.31 1.08
CA TYR A 83 -13.19 2.77 1.15
C TYR A 83 -13.86 3.44 -0.03
N ILE A 84 -13.39 3.14 -1.24
CA ILE A 84 -13.87 3.85 -2.43
C ILE A 84 -15.32 3.46 -2.75
N GLY A 85 -15.67 2.17 -2.61
CA GLY A 85 -17.06 1.71 -2.71
C GLY A 85 -18.01 2.33 -1.66
N ASN A 86 -17.46 2.86 -0.57
CA ASN A 86 -18.19 3.53 0.51
C ASN A 86 -18.10 5.07 0.45
N GLY A 87 -17.56 5.64 -0.64
CA GLY A 87 -17.47 7.09 -0.85
C GLY A 87 -16.28 7.78 -0.16
N LEU A 88 -15.36 7.03 0.43
CA LEU A 88 -14.16 7.54 1.11
C LEU A 88 -13.02 7.65 0.10
N VAL A 89 -12.90 8.82 -0.53
CA VAL A 89 -11.96 9.08 -1.64
C VAL A 89 -10.72 9.89 -1.27
N THR A 90 -10.53 10.23 0.02
CA THR A 90 -9.38 11.00 0.50
C THR A 90 -8.58 10.21 1.54
N ILE A 91 -7.26 10.44 1.58
CA ILE A 91 -6.33 9.83 2.56
C ILE A 91 -6.83 10.01 4.00
N SER A 92 -7.39 11.19 4.30
CA SER A 92 -7.98 11.50 5.60
C SER A 92 -9.21 10.65 5.91
N ALA A 93 -10.12 10.50 4.94
CA ALA A 93 -11.33 9.70 5.09
C ALA A 93 -11.03 8.19 5.20
N ILE A 94 -10.01 7.72 4.48
CA ILE A 94 -9.50 6.34 4.59
C ILE A 94 -8.84 6.12 5.96
N GLY A 95 -8.02 7.07 6.42
CA GLY A 95 -7.30 6.97 7.68
C GLY A 95 -8.17 6.99 8.93
N GLU A 96 -9.25 7.76 8.93
CA GLU A 96 -10.23 7.75 10.02
C GLU A 96 -10.90 6.38 10.20
N VAL A 97 -11.10 5.64 9.10
CA VAL A 97 -11.77 4.32 9.11
C VAL A 97 -10.79 3.16 9.29
N TYR A 98 -9.58 3.23 8.72
CA TYR A 98 -8.63 2.11 8.76
C TYR A 98 -7.92 1.97 10.10
N CYS A 99 -7.57 3.08 10.75
CA CYS A 99 -6.76 3.03 11.97
C CYS A 99 -7.18 4.04 13.06
N GLY A 100 -7.84 5.15 12.70
CA GLY A 100 -8.20 6.23 13.61
C GLY A 100 -6.97 6.99 14.15
N GLY A 101 -7.00 8.32 14.20
CA GLY A 101 -5.89 9.14 14.74
C GLY A 101 -4.93 9.71 13.67
N THR A 102 -3.62 9.74 13.94
CA THR A 102 -2.60 10.47 13.14
C THR A 102 -2.17 9.77 11.85
N TRP A 103 -2.64 8.55 11.59
CA TRP A 103 -2.25 7.72 10.43
C TRP A 103 -2.37 8.45 9.09
N ALA A 104 -3.45 9.23 8.91
CA ALA A 104 -3.63 9.99 7.67
C ALA A 104 -2.53 11.04 7.44
N ALA A 105 -2.04 11.68 8.51
CA ALA A 105 -0.94 12.65 8.42
C ALA A 105 0.39 11.96 8.12
N GLU A 106 0.62 10.78 8.68
CA GLU A 106 1.85 10.00 8.44
C GLU A 106 1.89 9.48 6.99
N VAL A 107 0.83 8.84 6.50
CA VAL A 107 0.74 8.40 5.09
C VAL A 107 0.88 9.57 4.11
N THR A 108 0.35 10.75 4.46
CA THR A 108 0.54 11.97 3.67
C THR A 108 2.02 12.38 3.58
N GLY A 109 2.79 12.22 4.66
CA GLY A 109 4.25 12.45 4.66
C GLY A 109 4.99 11.54 3.68
N TYR A 110 4.72 10.23 3.71
CA TYR A 110 5.31 9.27 2.77
C TYR A 110 4.94 9.56 1.31
N MET A 111 3.71 10.02 1.05
CA MET A 111 3.32 10.46 -0.30
C MET A 111 4.10 11.70 -0.76
N GLN A 112 4.38 12.65 0.13
CA GLN A 112 5.17 13.84 -0.21
C GLN A 112 6.61 13.48 -0.56
N GLU A 113 7.22 12.50 0.14
CA GLU A 113 8.54 11.98 -0.19
C GLU A 113 8.58 11.35 -1.59
N LEU A 114 7.62 10.47 -1.91
CA LEU A 114 7.51 9.84 -3.24
C LEU A 114 7.29 10.86 -4.38
N ILE A 115 6.53 11.92 -4.13
CA ILE A 115 6.30 13.00 -5.11
C ILE A 115 7.58 13.80 -5.34
N ALA A 116 8.38 14.06 -4.31
CA ALA A 116 9.65 14.76 -4.44
C ALA A 116 10.70 13.97 -5.24
N GLU A 117 10.66 12.64 -5.20
CA GLU A 117 11.52 11.76 -6.01
C GLU A 117 11.06 11.64 -7.48
N CYS A 118 9.82 12.06 -7.79
CA CYS A 118 9.29 12.08 -9.16
C CYS A 118 9.58 13.39 -9.92
N GLY A 119 10.15 14.41 -9.26
CA GLY A 119 10.50 15.72 -9.83
C GLY A 119 11.94 15.80 -10.34
#